data_AF-A0A097EEL8-F1
#
_entry.id   AF-A0A097EEL8-F1
#
_cell.length_a   1.000
_cell.length_b   1.000
_cell.length_c   1.000
_cell.angle_alpha   90.00
_cell.angle_beta   90.00
_cell.angle_gamma   90.00
#
_symmetry.space_group_name_H-M   'P 1'
#
loop_
_entity.id
_entity.type
_entity.pdbx_description
1 polymer ?
#
loop_
_entity_poly.entity_id
_entity_poly.type
_entity_poly.pdbx_seq_one_letter_code
_entity_poly.pdbx_strand_id
1 'polypeptide(L)'
;MVDKSWGTPSPSADFRVRSNLTLEQRAAERAAAREARTRERAGDTEQRLKERLASREAEMREREQAREARREEEQRLAEGDPHAAAAQRRRGSGRKDVVREQRDTRSYATVVDIARMRELAKRGASLTGLAGAFGISVEAVEAALAESD
;
A
#
# COMPACT_ATOMS: atom_id res chain seq x y z
N MET A 1 35.65 -12.18 -42.45
CA MET A 1 35.27 -13.53 -42.93
C MET A 1 34.26 -14.11 -41.94
N VAL A 2 32.99 -14.10 -42.38
CA VAL A 2 31.76 -14.74 -41.87
C VAL A 2 31.38 -14.59 -40.38
N ASP A 3 30.45 -13.67 -40.19
CA ASP A 3 29.60 -13.39 -39.02
C ASP A 3 28.72 -14.61 -38.65
N LYS A 4 28.62 -14.95 -37.36
CA LYS A 4 27.90 -16.13 -36.82
C LYS A 4 26.61 -15.74 -36.10
N SER A 5 26.01 -14.60 -36.45
CA SER A 5 24.94 -13.98 -35.68
C SER A 5 23.51 -14.42 -36.02
N TRP A 6 23.27 -15.28 -37.02
CA TRP A 6 21.91 -15.69 -37.37
C TRP A 6 21.82 -17.15 -37.82
N GLY A 7 21.17 -17.98 -37.01
CA GLY A 7 20.66 -19.30 -37.43
C GLY A 7 21.44 -20.49 -36.87
N THR A 8 21.11 -20.92 -35.65
CA THR A 8 21.18 -22.35 -35.35
C THR A 8 20.29 -23.07 -36.37
N PRO A 9 20.78 -24.08 -37.10
CA PRO A 9 19.90 -24.87 -37.95
C PRO A 9 18.86 -25.50 -37.03
N SER A 10 17.59 -25.16 -37.26
CA SER A 10 16.46 -25.84 -36.63
C SER A 10 16.75 -27.34 -36.69
N PRO A 11 16.67 -28.08 -35.56
CA PRO A 11 16.75 -29.52 -35.66
C PRO A 11 15.71 -29.93 -36.70
N SER A 12 16.19 -30.73 -37.65
CA SER A 12 15.46 -31.45 -38.69
C SER A 12 13.96 -31.29 -38.57
N ALA A 13 13.30 -30.78 -39.62
CA ALA A 13 11.85 -30.77 -39.76
C ALA A 13 11.27 -32.10 -39.25
N ASP A 14 10.87 -32.08 -37.98
CA ASP A 14 10.52 -33.27 -37.24
C ASP A 14 9.38 -33.92 -38.00
N PHE A 15 9.47 -35.24 -38.15
CA PHE A 15 8.43 -36.11 -38.66
C PHE A 15 7.06 -35.56 -38.23
N ARG A 16 6.38 -34.82 -39.12
CA ARG A 16 4.98 -34.47 -38.91
C ARG A 16 4.28 -35.80 -39.06
N VAL A 17 4.01 -36.45 -37.94
CA VAL A 17 3.08 -37.56 -37.87
C VAL A 17 1.78 -37.01 -38.44
N ARG A 18 1.55 -37.24 -39.72
CA ARG A 18 0.28 -36.96 -40.39
C ARG A 18 -0.66 -37.96 -39.75
N SER A 19 -1.33 -37.56 -38.67
CA SER A 19 -2.43 -38.35 -38.16
C SER A 19 -3.39 -38.53 -39.33
N ASN A 20 -3.85 -39.76 -39.56
CA ASN A 20 -4.83 -40.08 -40.61
C ASN A 20 -6.22 -39.48 -40.32
N LEU A 21 -6.27 -38.45 -39.47
CA LEU A 21 -7.47 -37.82 -38.99
C LEU A 21 -7.93 -36.73 -39.94
N THR A 22 -9.23 -36.73 -40.22
CA THR A 22 -9.90 -35.68 -40.97
C THR A 22 -9.76 -34.33 -40.25
N LEU A 23 -9.98 -33.23 -40.99
CA LEU A 23 -9.92 -31.89 -40.39
C LEU A 23 -10.94 -31.72 -39.25
N GLU A 24 -12.10 -32.36 -39.36
CA GLU A 24 -13.14 -32.38 -38.35
C GLU A 24 -12.70 -33.13 -37.08
N GLN A 25 -12.07 -34.31 -37.24
CA GLN A 25 -11.52 -35.07 -36.11
C GLN A 25 -10.43 -34.28 -35.37
N ARG A 26 -9.54 -33.59 -36.09
CA ARG A 26 -8.54 -32.69 -35.49
C ARG A 26 -9.15 -31.44 -34.84
N ALA A 27 -10.30 -30.98 -35.31
CA ALA A 27 -11.02 -29.89 -34.65
C ALA A 27 -11.68 -30.37 -33.35
N ALA A 28 -12.29 -31.56 -33.37
CA ALA A 28 -12.89 -32.20 -32.22
C ALA A 28 -11.86 -32.50 -31.11
N GLU A 29 -10.68 -33.05 -31.45
CA GLU A 29 -9.60 -33.27 -30.49
C GLU A 29 -9.12 -31.97 -29.84
N ARG A 30 -8.98 -30.90 -30.63
CA ARG A 30 -8.60 -29.58 -30.10
C ARG A 30 -9.68 -28.99 -29.20
N ALA A 31 -10.95 -29.20 -29.51
CA ALA A 31 -12.07 -28.77 -28.66
C ALA A 31 -12.07 -29.56 -27.34
N ALA A 32 -11.96 -30.89 -27.40
CA ALA A 32 -11.86 -31.75 -26.23
C ALA A 32 -10.66 -31.40 -25.35
N ALA A 33 -9.49 -31.12 -25.94
CA ALA A 33 -8.29 -30.69 -25.21
C ALA A 33 -8.42 -29.29 -24.60
N ARG A 34 -9.24 -28.40 -25.17
CA ARG A 34 -9.58 -27.11 -24.55
C ARG A 34 -10.50 -27.31 -23.35
N GLU A 35 -11.53 -28.13 -23.50
CA GLU A 35 -12.47 -28.45 -22.43
C GLU A 35 -11.79 -29.15 -21.25
N ALA A 36 -10.89 -30.10 -21.52
CA ALA A 36 -10.10 -30.75 -20.49
C ALA A 36 -9.29 -29.72 -19.68
N ARG A 37 -8.58 -28.81 -20.36
CA ARG A 37 -7.82 -27.73 -19.71
C ARG A 37 -8.71 -26.71 -18.97
N THR A 38 -9.95 -26.49 -19.38
CA THR A 38 -10.87 -25.62 -18.63
C THR A 38 -11.37 -26.31 -17.37
N ARG A 39 -11.68 -27.61 -17.44
CA ARG A 39 -12.11 -28.40 -16.28
C ARG A 39 -11.00 -28.53 -15.24
N GLU A 40 -9.77 -28.81 -15.69
CA GLU A 40 -8.59 -28.85 -14.82
C GLU A 40 -8.36 -27.53 -14.10
N ARG A 41 -8.36 -26.41 -14.83
CA ARG A 41 -8.25 -25.07 -14.23
C ARG A 41 -9.35 -24.77 -13.23
N ALA A 42 -10.59 -25.17 -13.51
CA ALA A 42 -11.70 -25.01 -12.58
C ALA A 42 -11.46 -25.80 -11.28
N GLY A 43 -11.06 -27.08 -11.40
CA GLY A 43 -10.69 -27.92 -10.25
C GLY A 43 -9.57 -27.32 -9.40
N ASP A 44 -8.49 -26.84 -10.03
CA ASP A 44 -7.37 -26.18 -9.33
C ASP A 44 -7.81 -24.90 -8.61
N THR A 45 -8.74 -24.14 -9.18
CA THR A 45 -9.27 -22.93 -8.53
C THR A 45 -10.15 -23.29 -7.34
N GLU A 46 -11.02 -24.31 -7.47
CA GLU A 46 -11.84 -24.78 -6.37
C GLU A 46 -11.00 -25.31 -5.21
N GLN A 47 -9.95 -26.07 -5.50
CA GLN A 47 -9.04 -26.59 -4.49
C GLN A 47 -8.33 -25.45 -3.74
N ARG A 48 -7.77 -24.47 -4.46
CA ARG A 48 -7.14 -23.28 -3.83
C ARG A 48 -8.11 -22.48 -2.97
N LEU A 49 -9.38 -22.38 -3.36
CA LEU A 49 -10.39 -21.70 -2.56
C LEU A 49 -10.72 -22.48 -1.28
N LYS A 50 -10.85 -23.81 -1.37
CA LYS A 50 -11.07 -24.69 -0.21
C LYS A 50 -9.91 -24.60 0.79
N GLU A 51 -8.68 -24.64 0.31
CA GLU A 51 -7.48 -24.50 1.16
C GLU A 51 -7.43 -23.14 1.86
N ARG A 52 -7.74 -22.04 1.16
CA ARG A 52 -7.80 -20.70 1.75
C ARG A 52 -8.90 -20.54 2.78
N LEU A 53 -10.05 -21.18 2.59
CA LEU A 53 -11.13 -21.17 3.57
C LEU A 53 -10.72 -21.95 4.82
N ALA A 54 -10.17 -23.16 4.64
CA ALA A 54 -9.68 -23.99 5.75
C ALA A 54 -8.58 -23.27 6.56
N SER A 55 -7.63 -22.59 5.89
CA SER A 55 -6.58 -21.83 6.59
C SER A 55 -7.14 -20.65 7.39
N ARG A 56 -8.13 -19.93 6.85
CA ARG A 56 -8.79 -18.82 7.55
C ARG A 56 -9.58 -19.31 8.76
N GLU A 57 -10.29 -20.43 8.62
CA GLU A 57 -11.02 -21.03 9.74
C GLU A 57 -10.07 -21.47 10.86
N ALA A 58 -8.94 -22.09 10.52
CA ALA A 58 -7.92 -22.48 11.50
C ALA A 58 -7.35 -21.24 12.22
N GLU A 59 -6.96 -20.21 11.47
CA GLU A 59 -6.42 -18.97 12.05
C GLU A 59 -7.44 -18.25 12.95
N MET A 60 -8.72 -18.25 12.57
CA MET A 60 -9.78 -17.69 13.40
C MET A 60 -9.96 -18.47 14.70
N ARG A 61 -9.96 -19.80 14.64
CA ARG A 61 -10.03 -20.67 15.84
C ARG A 61 -8.84 -20.45 16.77
N GLU A 62 -7.62 -20.38 16.24
CA GLU A 62 -6.42 -20.11 17.03
C GLU A 62 -6.49 -18.74 17.73
N ARG A 63 -6.97 -17.71 17.03
CA ARG A 63 -7.14 -16.37 17.62
C ARG A 63 -8.21 -16.35 18.71
N GLU A 64 -9.30 -17.10 18.54
CA GLU A 64 -10.35 -17.22 19.55
C GLU A 64 -9.85 -17.97 20.79
N GLN A 65 -9.16 -19.10 20.61
CA GLN A 65 -8.50 -19.83 21.70
C GLN A 65 -7.51 -18.95 22.45
N ALA A 66 -6.69 -18.16 21.74
CA ALA A 66 -5.75 -17.22 22.36
C ALA A 66 -6.43 -16.05 23.09
N ARG A 67 -7.67 -15.69 22.71
CA ARG A 67 -8.47 -14.70 23.46
C ARG A 67 -9.12 -15.32 24.68
N GLU A 68 -9.57 -16.56 24.60
CA GLU A 68 -10.13 -17.30 25.73
C GLU A 68 -9.07 -17.59 26.78
N ALA A 69 -7.92 -18.14 26.40
CA ALA A 69 -6.80 -18.38 27.32
C ALA A 69 -6.37 -17.09 28.05
N ARG A 70 -6.28 -15.96 27.34
CA ARG A 70 -5.99 -14.66 27.97
C ARG A 70 -7.06 -14.21 28.96
N ARG A 71 -8.35 -14.41 28.63
CA ARG A 71 -9.45 -14.07 29.55
C ARG A 71 -9.42 -14.95 30.80
N GLU A 72 -9.14 -16.25 30.65
CA GLU A 72 -9.01 -17.18 31.77
C GLU A 72 -7.81 -16.82 32.66
N GLU A 73 -6.66 -16.49 32.07
CA GLU A 73 -5.49 -16.01 32.81
C GLU A 73 -5.79 -14.71 33.58
N GLU A 74 -6.44 -13.74 32.94
CA GLU A 74 -6.85 -12.48 33.58
C GLU A 74 -7.84 -12.72 34.74
N GLN A 75 -8.81 -13.64 34.57
CA GLN A 75 -9.74 -14.02 35.63
C GLN A 75 -9.02 -14.66 36.81
N ARG A 76 -8.13 -15.63 36.56
CA ARG A 76 -7.34 -16.30 37.61
C ARG A 76 -6.47 -15.32 38.39
N LEU A 77 -5.87 -14.34 37.71
CA LEU A 77 -5.07 -13.30 38.34
C LEU A 77 -5.93 -12.35 39.19
N ALA A 78 -7.14 -12.01 38.72
CA ALA A 78 -8.08 -11.17 39.46
C ALA A 78 -8.64 -11.85 40.73
N GLU A 79 -8.84 -13.18 40.69
CA GLU A 79 -9.29 -13.97 41.86
C GLU A 79 -8.22 -14.07 42.95
N GLY A 80 -6.94 -14.13 42.57
CA GLY A 80 -5.82 -14.28 43.51
C GLY A 80 -5.42 -13.01 44.25
N ASP A 81 -5.59 -11.84 43.63
CA ASP A 81 -5.29 -10.53 44.24
C ASP A 81 -6.22 -9.45 43.67
N PRO A 82 -7.18 -8.92 44.46
CA PRO A 82 -8.11 -7.90 44.01
C PRO A 82 -7.44 -6.55 43.65
N HIS A 83 -6.17 -6.33 44.02
CA HIS A 83 -5.39 -5.16 43.62
C HIS A 83 -4.53 -5.38 42.36
N ALA A 84 -4.33 -6.63 41.92
CA ALA A 84 -3.54 -6.95 40.72
C ALA A 84 -4.16 -6.39 39.44
N ALA A 85 -5.49 -6.34 39.35
CA ALA A 85 -6.20 -5.73 38.22
C ALA A 85 -5.93 -4.22 38.09
N ALA A 86 -5.74 -3.51 39.21
CA ALA A 86 -5.40 -2.08 39.21
C ALA A 86 -3.93 -1.84 38.80
N ALA A 87 -3.02 -2.73 39.22
CA ALA A 87 -1.60 -2.68 38.85
C ALA A 87 -1.35 -3.09 37.39
N GLN A 88 -2.18 -3.98 36.83
CA GLN A 88 -2.11 -4.46 35.45
C GLN A 88 -2.82 -3.55 34.43
N ARG A 89 -3.22 -2.32 34.79
CA ARG A 89 -3.70 -1.34 33.81
C ARG A 89 -2.63 -1.14 32.73
N ARG A 90 -2.73 -1.92 31.66
CA ARG A 90 -1.93 -1.76 30.46
C ARG A 90 -2.22 -0.35 30.00
N ARG A 91 -1.17 0.46 29.88
CA ARG A 91 -1.26 1.79 29.28
C ARG A 91 -2.06 1.60 28.00
N GLY A 92 -3.29 2.13 27.98
CA GLY A 92 -4.13 2.09 26.79
C GLY A 92 -3.32 2.62 25.62
N SER A 93 -3.66 2.17 24.41
CA SER A 93 -3.21 2.78 23.16
C SER A 93 -3.07 4.28 23.39
N GLY A 94 -1.86 4.82 23.29
CA GLY A 94 -1.45 6.14 23.79
C GLY A 94 -2.19 7.34 23.19
N ARG A 95 -3.39 7.15 22.64
CA ARG A 95 -4.42 8.17 22.50
C ARG A 95 -4.84 8.64 23.89
N LYS A 96 -4.08 9.60 24.40
CA LYS A 96 -4.66 10.61 25.28
C LYS A 96 -5.89 11.13 24.55
N ASP A 97 -7.03 11.16 25.23
CA ASP A 97 -8.16 12.00 24.86
C ASP A 97 -7.69 13.46 25.00
N VAL A 98 -6.82 13.89 24.07
CA VAL A 98 -6.37 15.27 23.98
C VAL A 98 -7.57 16.03 23.46
N VAL A 99 -8.35 16.58 24.38
CA VAL A 99 -9.26 17.67 24.07
C VAL A 99 -8.37 18.79 23.53
N ARG A 100 -8.32 18.92 22.20
CA ARG A 100 -7.62 20.03 21.56
C ARG A 100 -8.46 21.27 21.85
N GLU A 101 -8.07 22.01 22.87
CA GLU A 101 -8.61 23.36 23.08
C GLU A 101 -8.39 24.17 21.81
N GLN A 102 -9.47 24.73 21.28
CA GLN A 102 -9.40 25.61 20.12
C GLN A 102 -8.69 26.89 20.55
N ARG A 103 -7.40 27.01 20.22
CA ARG A 103 -6.64 28.22 20.48
C ARG A 103 -7.18 29.35 19.59
N ASP A 104 -7.54 30.46 20.21
CA ASP A 104 -7.80 31.69 19.47
C ASP A 104 -6.47 32.22 18.93
N THR A 105 -6.30 32.12 17.62
CA THR A 105 -5.09 32.54 16.90
C THR A 105 -5.27 33.87 16.18
N ARG A 106 -6.41 34.55 16.39
CA ARG A 106 -6.73 35.84 15.72
C ARG A 106 -5.74 36.95 16.04
N SER A 107 -5.04 36.87 17.17
CA SER A 107 -4.00 37.82 17.59
C SER A 107 -2.59 37.43 17.18
N TYR A 108 -2.39 36.30 16.52
CA TYR A 108 -1.06 35.88 16.08
C TYR A 108 -0.65 36.68 14.84
N ALA A 109 0.40 37.49 15.00
CA ALA A 109 1.05 38.14 13.87
C ALA A 109 2.02 37.15 13.22
N THR A 110 1.81 36.84 11.93
CA THR A 110 2.80 36.12 11.14
C THR A 110 3.96 37.06 10.81
N VAL A 111 5.12 36.83 11.43
CA VAL A 111 6.34 37.56 11.11
C VAL A 111 6.84 37.11 9.75
N VAL A 112 6.86 38.03 8.78
CA VAL A 112 7.41 37.79 7.44
C VAL A 112 8.93 37.88 7.50
N ASP A 113 9.62 36.83 7.05
CA ASP A 113 11.08 36.81 6.96
C ASP A 113 11.55 37.58 5.71
N ILE A 114 11.91 38.86 5.93
CA ILE A 114 12.37 39.77 4.88
C ILE A 114 13.70 39.30 4.27
N ALA A 115 14.60 38.72 5.08
CA ALA A 115 15.90 38.25 4.58
C ALA A 115 15.72 37.11 3.57
N ARG A 116 14.83 36.17 3.87
CA ARG A 116 14.45 35.09 2.96
C ARG A 116 13.75 35.61 1.71
N MET A 117 12.88 36.61 1.84
CA MET A 117 12.22 37.25 0.69
C MET A 117 13.24 37.86 -0.28
N ARG A 118 14.25 38.56 0.26
CA ARG A 118 15.35 39.14 -0.52
C ARG A 118 16.20 38.07 -1.21
N GLU A 119 16.50 36.97 -0.52
CA GLU A 119 17.25 35.86 -1.12
C GLU A 119 16.50 35.23 -2.30
N LEU A 120 15.18 35.03 -2.16
CA LEU A 120 14.36 34.50 -3.25
C LEU A 120 14.26 35.47 -4.43
N ALA A 121 14.16 36.78 -4.17
CA ALA A 121 14.20 37.79 -5.21
C ALA A 121 15.52 37.75 -6.00
N LYS A 122 16.67 37.63 -5.32
CA LYS A 122 17.99 37.45 -5.97
C LYS A 122 18.08 36.19 -6.83
N ARG A 123 17.32 35.14 -6.47
CA ARG A 123 17.23 33.88 -7.25
C ARG A 123 16.26 33.97 -8.44
N GLY A 124 15.64 35.13 -8.67
CA GLY A 124 14.75 35.37 -9.81
C GLY A 124 13.27 35.08 -9.53
N ALA A 125 12.85 35.03 -8.26
CA ALA A 125 11.42 34.92 -7.93
C ALA A 125 10.66 36.18 -8.37
N SER A 126 9.48 36.01 -8.97
CA SER A 126 8.61 37.13 -9.32
C SER A 126 7.92 37.73 -8.10
N LEU A 127 7.59 39.02 -8.16
CA LEU A 127 6.90 39.74 -7.08
C LEU A 127 5.55 39.09 -6.74
N THR A 128 4.81 38.63 -7.74
CA THR A 128 3.55 37.89 -7.56
C THR A 128 3.76 36.53 -6.87
N GLY A 129 4.85 35.84 -7.18
CA GLY A 129 5.23 34.58 -6.53
C GLY A 129 5.60 34.78 -5.05
N LEU A 130 6.31 35.87 -4.74
CA LEU A 130 6.67 36.23 -3.36
C LEU A 130 5.44 36.65 -2.56
N ALA A 131 4.57 37.48 -3.13
CA ALA A 131 3.32 37.90 -2.50
C ALA A 131 2.45 36.69 -2.13
N GLY A 132 2.29 35.73 -3.05
CA GLY A 132 1.57 34.49 -2.78
C GLY A 132 2.22 33.58 -1.73
N ALA A 133 3.55 33.48 -1.74
CA ALA A 133 4.29 32.62 -0.79
C ALA A 133 4.30 33.18 0.65
N PHE A 134 4.36 34.50 0.80
CA PHE A 134 4.39 35.18 2.10
C PHE A 134 3.02 35.68 2.57
N GLY A 135 1.98 35.60 1.72
CA GLY A 135 0.61 35.99 2.06
C GLY A 135 0.45 37.50 2.26
N ILE A 136 1.27 38.31 1.58
CA ILE A 136 1.24 39.78 1.64
C ILE A 136 0.95 40.38 0.27
N SER A 137 0.63 41.67 0.21
CA SER A 137 0.40 42.36 -1.07
C SER A 137 1.69 42.51 -1.88
N VAL A 138 1.54 42.66 -3.20
CA VAL A 138 2.68 42.93 -4.11
C VAL A 138 3.39 44.23 -3.72
N GLU A 139 2.63 45.28 -3.37
CA GLU A 139 3.17 46.56 -2.90
C GLU A 139 4.02 46.40 -1.62
N ALA A 140 3.62 45.53 -0.69
CA ALA A 140 4.39 45.26 0.52
C ALA A 140 5.70 44.51 0.22
N VAL A 141 5.70 43.65 -0.80
CA VAL A 141 6.93 43.01 -1.29
C VAL A 141 7.86 44.05 -1.93
N GLU A 142 7.34 44.93 -2.76
CA GLU A 142 8.13 46.01 -3.39
C GLU A 142 8.77 46.92 -2.34
N ALA A 143 8.01 47.36 -1.34
CA ALA A 143 8.55 48.16 -0.24
C ALA A 143 9.65 47.42 0.56
N ALA A 144 9.45 46.14 0.86
CA ALA A 144 10.42 45.34 1.61
C ALA A 144 11.74 45.08 0.86
N LEU A 145 11.68 45.09 -0.48
CA LEU A 145 12.85 44.97 -1.36
C LEU A 145 13.54 46.32 -1.59
N ALA A 146 12.78 47.43 -1.67
CA ALA A 146 13.32 48.77 -1.84
C ALA A 146 14.14 49.26 -0.63
N GLU A 147 13.83 48.79 0.59
CA GLU A 147 14.57 49.10 1.82
C GLU A 147 15.97 48.43 1.88
N SER A 148 16.46 47.82 0.79
CA SER A 148 17.77 47.18 0.71
C SER A 148 18.73 47.75 -0.33
N ASP A 149 18.32 48.81 -1.02
CA ASP A 149 19.20 49.69 -1.82
C ASP A 149 19.61 50.92 -1.00
#